data_AF-A0A5K0X164-F1
#
_entry.id   AF-A0A5K0X164-F1
#
_cell.length_a   1.000
_cell.length_b   1.000
_cell.length_c   1.000
_cell.angle_alpha   90.00
_cell.angle_beta   90.00
_cell.angle_gamma   90.00
#
_symmetry.space_group_name_H-M   'P 1'
#
loop_
_entity.id
_entity.type
_entity.pdbx_description
1 polymer ?
#
loop_
_entity_poly.entity_id
_entity_poly.type
_entity_poly.pdbx_seq_one_letter_code
_entity_poly.pdbx_strand_id
1 'polypeptide(L)' 'DGFTWVVSPPGEGLAYALADEGFDVWISNTRGTKSSRGHKLLDANVDA' A
#
# COMPACT_ATOMS: atom_id res chain seq x y z
N ASP A 1 -3.23 -5.36 -1.33
CA ASP A 1 -2.59 -4.11 -1.79
C ASP A 1 -2.81 -3.08 -0.71
N GLY A 2 -1.80 -2.26 -0.40
CA GLY A 2 -1.92 -1.17 0.56
C GLY A 2 -2.97 -0.13 0.14
N PHE A 3 -3.26 -0.04 -1.16
CA PHE A 3 -4.28 0.85 -1.71
C PHE A 3 -5.67 0.71 -1.05
N THR A 4 -6.04 -0.49 -0.59
CA THR A 4 -7.34 -0.72 0.07
C THR A 4 -7.54 0.13 1.33
N TRP A 5 -6.46 0.57 1.98
CA TRP A 5 -6.52 1.40 3.19
C TRP A 5 -6.84 2.88 2.91
N VAL A 6 -6.69 3.32 1.66
CA VAL A 6 -6.84 4.73 1.23
C VAL A 6 -7.84 4.92 0.10
N VAL A 7 -8.58 3.86 -0.27
CA VAL A 7 -9.58 3.90 -1.35
C VAL A 7 -10.83 4.69 -0.97
N SER A 8 -11.19 4.68 0.31
CA SER A 8 -12.31 5.46 0.84
C SER A 8 -11.96 6.95 0.92
N PRO A 9 -12.95 7.85 0.91
CA PRO A 9 -12.72 9.26 1.20
C PRO A 9 -12.11 9.50 2.60
N PRO A 10 -11.47 10.66 2.82
CA PRO A 10 -11.12 11.13 4.16
C PRO A 10 -12.34 11.15 5.09
N GLY A 11 -12.17 10.72 6.35
CA GLY A 11 -13.26 10.59 7.32
C GLY A 11 -14.02 9.25 7.30
N GLU A 12 -13.83 8.42 6.27
CA GLU A 12 -14.47 7.09 6.16
C GLU A 12 -13.45 5.94 6.17
N GLY A 13 -12.21 6.20 5.78
CA GLY A 13 -11.14 5.20 5.74
C GLY A 13 -10.38 5.08 7.07
N LEU A 14 -10.10 3.84 7.48
CA LEU A 14 -9.38 3.55 8.73
C LEU A 14 -7.98 4.19 8.79
N ALA A 15 -7.25 4.26 7.66
CA ALA A 15 -5.95 4.92 7.64
C ALA A 15 -6.05 6.44 7.93
N TYR A 16 -7.11 7.09 7.44
CA TYR A 16 -7.36 8.50 7.73
C TYR A 16 -7.77 8.69 9.19
N ALA A 17 -8.68 7.86 9.71
CA ALA A 17 -9.10 7.94 11.11
C ALA A 17 -7.92 7.78 12.08
N LEU A 18 -6.98 6.87 11.80
CA LEU A 18 -5.78 6.71 12.62
C LEU A 18 -4.85 7.92 12.53
N ALA A 19 -4.67 8.51 11.34
CA ALA A 19 -3.85 9.70 11.18
C ALA A 19 -4.46 10.91 11.90
N ASP A 20 -5.79 11.08 11.83
CA ASP A 20 -6.52 12.16 12.51
C ASP A 20 -6.42 12.06 14.03
N GLU A 21 -6.34 10.84 14.58
CA GLU A 21 -6.09 10.57 16.01
C GLU A 21 -4.59 10.67 16.40
N GLY A 22 -3.72 11.10 15.47
CA GLY A 22 -2.31 11.38 15.75
C GLY A 22 -1.38 10.17 15.71
N PHE A 23 -1.82 9.03 15.16
CA PHE A 23 -0.94 7.88 14.94
C PHE A 23 -0.04 8.09 13.70
N ASP A 24 1.18 7.57 13.75
CA ASP A 24 2.04 7.45 12.57
C ASP A 24 1.62 6.23 11.75
N VAL A 25 1.01 6.47 10.59
CA VAL A 25 0.36 5.43 9.78
C VAL A 25 1.30 4.93 8.68
N TRP A 26 1.71 3.67 8.78
CA TRP A 26 2.51 2.99 7.77
C TRP A 26 1.66 1.99 6.99
N ILE A 27 1.63 2.11 5.66
CA ILE A 27 0.88 1.22 4.77
C ILE A 27 1.85 0.38 3.93
N SER A 28 1.77 -0.93 4.08
CA SER A 28 2.65 -1.87 3.38
C SER A 28 2.00 -2.46 2.11
N ASN A 29 2.84 -2.74 1.12
CA ASN A 29 2.48 -3.43 -0.12
C ASN A 29 3.23 -4.76 -0.23
N THR A 30 2.49 -5.88 -0.20
CA THR A 30 3.06 -7.22 -0.38
C THR A 30 3.68 -7.37 -1.78
N ARG A 31 4.75 -8.19 -1.88
CA ARG A 31 5.40 -8.55 -3.16
C ARG A 31 4.37 -8.98 -4.23
N GLY A 32 4.59 -8.58 -5.47
CA GLY A 32 3.74 -8.92 -6.61
C GLY A 32 2.52 -8.01 -6.80
N THR A 33 2.16 -7.19 -5.81
CA THR A 33 1.15 -6.11 -6.02
C THR A 33 1.68 -5.06 -6.98
N LYS A 34 0.80 -4.25 -7.59
CA LYS A 34 1.15 -3.21 -8.58
C LYS A 34 2.32 -2.34 -8.12
N SER A 35 2.34 -1.97 -6.83
CA SER A 35 3.34 -1.09 -6.21
C SER A 35 4.61 -1.80 -5.72
N SER A 36 4.65 -3.14 -5.72
CA SER A 36 5.76 -3.95 -5.18
C SER A 36 6.17 -5.09 -6.12
N ARG A 37 6.36 -4.79 -7.41
CA ARG A 37 6.87 -5.73 -8.43
C ARG A 37 8.40 -5.69 -8.63
N GLY A 38 9.11 -4.79 -7.94
CA GLY A 38 10.56 -4.68 -8.06
C GLY A 38 11.29 -5.86 -7.43
N HIS A 39 12.27 -6.42 -8.14
CA HIS A 39 13.20 -7.41 -7.64
C HIS A 39 14.64 -7.02 -8.02
N LYS A 40 15.64 -7.39 -7.20
CA LYS A 40 17.03 -6.94 -7.40
C LYS A 40 17.66 -7.52 -8.68
N LEU A 41 17.23 -8.71 -9.09
CA LEU A 41 17.85 -9.48 -10.17
C LEU A 41 16.87 -9.89 -11.28
N LEU A 42 15.56 -9.78 -11.05
CA LEU A 42 14.54 -10.34 -11.95
C LEU A 42 13.60 -9.24 -12.43
N ASP A 43 13.18 -9.30 -13.69
CA ASP A 43 12.15 -8.42 -14.25
C ASP A 43 10.79 -9.11 -14.14
N ALA A 44 9.85 -8.47 -13.46
CA ALA A 44 8.51 -9.01 -13.22
C ALA A 44 7.63 -9.14 -14.47
N ASN A 45 8.04 -8.63 -15.64
CA ASN A 45 7.33 -8.80 -16.91
C ASN A 45 8.01 -9.80 -17.85
N VAL A 46 9.21 -10.27 -17.50
CA VAL A 46 10.00 -11.17 -18.35
C VAL A 46 10.27 -12.51 -17.65
N ASP A 47 10.65 -12.47 -16.38
CA ASP A 47 11.10 -13.64 -15.60
C ASP A 47 10.00 -14.25 -14.70
N ALA A 48 8.81 -13.66 -14.71
CA ALA A 48 7.69 -14.06 -13.85
C ALA A 48 6.79 -15.14 -14.48
#